data_AF-A0A653UNY0-F1
#
_entry.id   AF-A0A653UNY0-F1
#
_cell.length_a   1.000
_cell.length_b   1.000
_cell.length_c   1.000
_cell.angle_alpha   90.00
_cell.angle_beta   90.00
_cell.angle_gamma   90.00
#
_symmetry.space_group_name_H-M   'P 1'
#
loop_
_entity.id
_entity.type
_entity.pdbx_description
1 polymer ?
#
loop_
_entity_poly.entity_id
_entity_poly.type
_entity_poly.pdbx_seq_one_letter_code
_entity_poly.pdbx_strand_id
1 'polypeptide(L)'
;MTTIASFAPIVDATTEILILGSIPGIKSLEKVEYYGNKHNQFWKIICTIFNNAVVPDCYKNKVDFLLQNRIGLWDVVRNCERKGSLDIAIKNQEINDFDTFLNEHPKITTLLFNGKTAYQFFYKKYGQIKGITYYVMPSTSPANTMTFEKKLNEWSLILSHL
;
A
#
# COMPACT_ATOMS: atom_id res chain seq x y z
N MET A 1 -23.45 2.41 -8.66
CA MET A 1 -22.04 2.21 -8.23
C MET A 1 -22.07 2.04 -6.72
N THR A 2 -21.13 1.31 -6.12
CA THR A 2 -21.11 1.11 -4.67
C THR A 2 -20.07 2.03 -4.08
N THR A 3 -20.43 2.74 -3.00
CA THR A 3 -19.48 3.50 -2.19
C THR A 3 -18.71 2.53 -1.32
N ILE A 4 -17.38 2.63 -1.38
CA ILE A 4 -16.45 1.82 -0.59
C ILE A 4 -15.49 2.73 0.17
N ALA A 5 -14.97 2.23 1.28
CA ALA A 5 -13.99 2.92 2.11
C ALA A 5 -12.72 2.08 2.27
N SER A 6 -11.57 2.74 2.49
CA SER A 6 -10.34 2.09 2.88
C SER A 6 -10.36 1.66 4.35
N PHE A 7 -9.39 0.84 4.74
CA PHE A 7 -9.21 0.42 6.12
C PHE A 7 -8.44 1.47 6.93
N ALA A 8 -8.40 1.27 8.25
CA ALA A 8 -7.50 2.02 9.12
C ALA A 8 -6.03 1.73 8.77
N PRO A 9 -5.13 2.71 8.96
CA PRO A 9 -3.71 2.50 8.74
C PRO A 9 -3.17 1.43 9.70
N ILE A 10 -2.26 0.61 9.20
CA ILE A 10 -1.45 -0.31 9.99
C ILE A 10 -0.10 0.36 10.19
N VAL A 11 0.12 0.90 11.38
CA VAL A 11 1.34 1.60 11.77
C VAL A 11 1.58 1.46 13.27
N ASP A 12 2.81 1.69 13.69
CA ASP A 12 3.21 1.85 15.08
C ASP A 12 4.22 3.00 15.25
N ALA A 13 4.69 3.22 16.47
CA ALA A 13 5.64 4.27 16.81
C ALA A 13 7.05 4.07 16.23
N THR A 14 7.31 2.97 15.54
CA THR A 14 8.59 2.63 14.90
C THR A 14 8.53 2.65 13.38
N THR A 15 7.34 2.85 12.81
CA THR A 15 7.13 2.84 11.37
C THR A 15 7.90 3.98 10.69
N GLU A 16 8.71 3.63 9.69
CA GLU A 16 9.57 4.55 8.91
C GLU A 16 9.14 4.62 7.44
N ILE A 17 8.58 3.51 6.93
CA ILE A 17 8.12 3.39 5.54
C ILE A 17 6.62 3.14 5.56
N LEU A 18 5.85 3.96 4.85
CA LEU A 18 4.42 3.74 4.63
C LEU A 18 4.16 3.32 3.19
N ILE A 19 3.68 2.10 3.01
CA ILE A 19 3.27 1.61 1.69
C ILE A 19 1.80 1.95 1.45
N LEU A 20 1.54 2.57 0.31
CA LEU A 20 0.25 3.17 -0.03
C LEU A 20 -0.41 2.50 -1.22
N GLY A 21 -1.54 1.83 -0.97
CA GLY A 21 -2.48 1.41 -2.00
C GLY A 21 -3.33 2.57 -2.53
N SER A 22 -4.05 2.34 -3.63
CA SER A 22 -5.08 3.28 -4.10
C SER A 22 -6.32 3.20 -3.21
N ILE A 23 -7.01 2.05 -3.23
CA ILE A 23 -8.12 1.67 -2.35
C ILE A 23 -8.32 0.14 -2.38
N PRO A 24 -8.72 -0.54 -1.29
CA PRO A 24 -8.81 -2.00 -1.22
C PRO A 24 -9.72 -2.60 -2.29
N GLY A 25 -9.25 -3.67 -2.96
CA GLY A 25 -10.05 -4.43 -3.92
C GLY A 25 -11.21 -5.20 -3.27
N ILE A 26 -12.11 -5.76 -4.08
CA ILE A 26 -13.29 -6.51 -3.58
C ILE A 26 -12.89 -7.63 -2.62
N LYS A 27 -11.89 -8.44 -2.96
CA LYS A 27 -11.41 -9.53 -2.08
C LYS A 27 -10.74 -9.04 -0.81
N SER A 28 -10.15 -7.85 -0.82
CA SER A 28 -9.63 -7.23 0.40
C SER A 28 -10.79 -6.81 1.30
N LEU A 29 -11.80 -6.15 0.75
CA LEU A 29 -13.01 -5.72 1.47
C LEU A 29 -13.78 -6.90 2.07
N GLU A 30 -13.99 -7.98 1.29
CA GLU A 30 -14.66 -9.20 1.76
C GLU A 30 -13.96 -9.85 2.96
N LYS A 31 -12.61 -9.81 2.98
CA LYS A 31 -11.80 -10.41 4.05
C LYS A 31 -11.47 -9.46 5.18
N VAL A 32 -11.67 -8.16 4.98
CA VAL A 32 -11.16 -7.10 5.86
C VAL A 32 -9.63 -7.20 6.02
N GLU A 33 -8.95 -7.44 4.90
CA GLU A 33 -7.49 -7.63 4.86
C GLU A 33 -6.85 -6.79 3.74
N TYR A 34 -5.81 -6.03 4.09
CA TYR A 34 -4.93 -5.45 3.09
C TYR A 34 -4.38 -6.55 2.16
N TYR A 35 -4.54 -6.32 0.85
CA TYR A 35 -4.12 -7.25 -0.19
C TYR A 35 -4.65 -8.70 -0.03
N GLY A 36 -5.84 -8.89 0.56
CA GLY A 36 -6.47 -10.20 0.80
C GLY A 36 -6.81 -11.05 -0.45
N ASN A 37 -6.67 -10.51 -1.67
CA ASN A 37 -6.75 -11.32 -2.89
C ASN A 37 -5.53 -12.25 -2.98
N LYS A 38 -5.76 -13.58 -3.04
CA LYS A 38 -4.68 -14.58 -3.17
C LYS A 38 -3.78 -14.40 -4.40
N HIS A 39 -4.26 -13.71 -5.43
CA HIS A 39 -3.50 -13.39 -6.64
C HIS A 39 -2.75 -12.06 -6.55
N ASN A 40 -2.95 -11.28 -5.49
CA ASN A 40 -2.14 -10.10 -5.23
C ASN A 40 -0.77 -10.55 -4.73
N GLN A 41 0.29 -10.02 -5.34
CA GLN A 41 1.65 -10.46 -5.10
C GLN A 41 2.33 -9.73 -3.95
N PHE A 42 1.65 -8.77 -3.29
CA PHE A 42 2.22 -7.93 -2.23
C PHE A 42 2.91 -8.73 -1.13
N TRP A 43 2.17 -9.62 -0.46
CA TRP A 43 2.69 -10.41 0.65
C TRP A 43 3.86 -11.29 0.23
N LYS A 44 3.78 -11.89 -0.97
CA LYS A 44 4.85 -12.69 -1.54
C LYS A 44 6.10 -11.85 -1.77
N ILE A 45 5.98 -10.66 -2.37
CA ILE A 45 7.10 -9.74 -2.61
C ILE A 45 7.78 -9.35 -1.29
N ILE A 46 7.00 -8.86 -0.32
CA ILE A 46 7.55 -8.39 0.96
C ILE A 46 8.24 -9.53 1.73
N CYS A 47 7.61 -10.71 1.81
CA CYS A 47 8.25 -11.85 2.48
C CYS A 47 9.46 -12.40 1.71
N THR A 48 9.51 -12.28 0.37
CA THR A 48 10.70 -12.64 -0.39
C THR A 48 11.87 -11.70 -0.09
N ILE A 49 11.62 -10.41 0.08
CA ILE A 49 12.66 -9.42 0.40
C ILE A 49 13.20 -9.62 1.83
N PHE A 50 12.32 -9.85 2.79
CA PHE A 50 12.68 -9.78 4.23
C PHE A 50 12.69 -11.12 4.98
N ASN A 51 12.15 -12.22 4.42
CA ASN A 51 11.97 -13.49 5.16
C ASN A 51 12.03 -14.74 4.26
N ASN A 52 12.99 -14.79 3.34
CA ASN A 52 13.23 -15.96 2.47
C ASN A 52 11.96 -16.53 1.80
N ALA A 53 11.01 -15.64 1.46
CA ALA A 53 9.74 -15.94 0.79
C ALA A 53 8.67 -16.72 1.57
N VAL A 54 8.84 -16.92 2.88
CA VAL A 54 7.80 -17.58 3.71
C VAL A 54 6.72 -16.57 4.09
N VAL A 55 5.53 -16.72 3.50
CA VAL A 55 4.36 -15.88 3.80
C VAL A 55 3.58 -16.50 4.96
N PRO A 56 3.36 -15.80 6.09
CA PRO A 56 2.55 -16.32 7.18
C PRO A 56 1.10 -16.61 6.73
N ASP A 57 0.49 -17.68 7.25
CA ASP A 57 -0.90 -18.00 6.91
C ASP A 57 -1.92 -17.06 7.56
N CYS A 58 -1.68 -16.67 8.81
CA CYS A 58 -2.54 -15.78 9.57
C CYS A 58 -2.28 -14.30 9.22
N TYR A 59 -3.35 -13.53 8.98
CA TYR A 59 -3.24 -12.11 8.68
C TYR A 59 -2.55 -11.32 9.80
N LYS A 60 -2.83 -11.64 11.07
CA LYS A 60 -2.15 -11.00 12.21
C LYS A 60 -0.63 -11.15 12.10
N ASN A 61 -0.14 -12.35 11.81
CA ASN A 61 1.29 -12.59 11.68
C ASN A 61 1.91 -11.84 10.49
N LYS A 62 1.14 -11.62 9.41
CA LYS A 62 1.58 -10.78 8.28
C LYS A 62 1.71 -9.30 8.71
N VAL A 63 0.78 -8.82 9.52
CA VAL A 63 0.82 -7.46 10.08
C VAL A 63 1.99 -7.29 11.03
N ASP A 64 2.14 -8.21 11.99
CA ASP A 64 3.27 -8.21 12.93
C ASP A 64 4.61 -8.23 12.19
N PHE A 65 4.70 -9.02 11.12
CA PHE A 65 5.88 -9.07 10.27
C PHE A 65 6.22 -7.72 9.61
N LEU A 66 5.23 -6.97 9.13
CA LEU A 66 5.48 -5.64 8.56
C LEU A 66 5.99 -4.66 9.61
N LEU A 67 5.34 -4.62 10.78
CA LEU A 67 5.71 -3.71 11.86
C LEU A 67 7.11 -4.01 12.40
N GLN A 68 7.49 -5.29 12.52
CA GLN A 68 8.86 -5.70 12.88
C GLN A 68 9.92 -5.18 11.89
N ASN A 69 9.54 -4.96 10.63
CA ASN A 69 10.40 -4.38 9.60
C ASN A 69 10.17 -2.86 9.43
N ARG A 70 9.49 -2.19 10.38
CA ARG A 70 9.17 -0.74 10.36
C ARG A 70 8.35 -0.30 9.14
N ILE A 71 7.59 -1.23 8.57
CA ILE A 71 6.74 -1.00 7.41
C ILE A 71 5.28 -0.88 7.86
N GLY A 72 4.65 0.21 7.46
CA GLY A 72 3.22 0.42 7.61
C GLY A 72 2.45 0.24 6.30
N LEU A 73 1.13 0.07 6.42
CA LEU A 73 0.20 0.02 5.30
C LEU A 73 -0.91 1.04 5.44
N TRP A 74 -1.26 1.70 4.35
CA TRP A 74 -2.51 2.41 4.24
C TRP A 74 -2.96 2.55 2.78
N ASP A 75 -4.05 3.26 2.55
CA ASP A 75 -4.53 3.63 1.22
C ASP A 75 -4.59 5.15 1.08
N VAL A 76 -4.36 5.63 -0.14
CA VAL A 76 -4.46 7.06 -0.46
C VAL A 76 -5.92 7.52 -0.41
N VAL A 77 -6.83 6.72 -0.96
CA VAL A 77 -8.25 7.08 -1.03
C VAL A 77 -8.97 6.61 0.24
N ARG A 78 -9.59 7.55 0.95
CA ARG A 78 -10.46 7.29 2.11
C ARG A 78 -11.73 6.57 1.70
N ASN A 79 -12.43 7.12 0.71
CA ASN A 79 -13.64 6.54 0.16
C ASN A 79 -13.82 6.95 -1.31
N CYS A 80 -14.56 6.15 -2.06
CA CYS A 80 -14.94 6.46 -3.44
C CYS A 80 -16.14 5.64 -3.91
N GLU A 81 -16.66 6.00 -5.07
CA GLU A 81 -17.53 5.14 -5.85
C GLU A 81 -16.70 4.29 -6.81
N ARG A 82 -16.84 2.97 -6.77
CA ARG A 82 -16.15 2.07 -7.70
C ARG A 82 -17.00 0.86 -8.09
N LYS A 83 -17.02 0.54 -9.38
CA LYS A 83 -17.52 -0.76 -9.88
C LYS A 83 -16.34 -1.70 -10.11
N GLY A 84 -16.38 -2.90 -9.50
CA GLY A 84 -15.27 -3.85 -9.60
C GLY A 84 -14.07 -3.46 -8.74
N SER A 85 -12.89 -3.98 -9.10
CA SER A 85 -11.63 -3.75 -8.36
C SER A 85 -10.60 -2.94 -9.15
N LEU A 86 -10.93 -2.46 -10.35
CA LEU A 86 -9.98 -1.74 -11.19
C LEU A 86 -9.97 -0.26 -10.84
N ASP A 87 -8.77 0.30 -10.75
CA ASP A 87 -8.56 1.70 -10.39
C ASP A 87 -9.13 2.68 -11.42
N ILE A 88 -9.20 2.28 -12.69
CA ILE A 88 -9.84 3.08 -13.76
C ILE A 88 -11.33 3.35 -13.50
N ALA A 89 -11.96 2.56 -12.63
CA ALA A 89 -13.37 2.72 -12.29
C ALA A 89 -13.62 3.58 -11.04
N ILE A 90 -12.56 4.14 -10.42
CA ILE A 90 -12.67 5.03 -9.24
C ILE A 90 -13.28 6.37 -9.67
N LYS A 91 -14.30 6.82 -8.94
CA LYS A 91 -14.95 8.13 -9.09
C LYS A 91 -15.24 8.75 -7.73
N ASN A 92 -15.41 10.06 -7.70
CA ASN A 92 -15.80 10.82 -6.50
C ASN A 92 -14.91 10.48 -5.29
N GLN A 93 -13.60 10.37 -5.52
CA GLN A 93 -12.66 9.94 -4.51
C GLN A 93 -12.38 11.04 -3.47
N GLU A 94 -12.50 10.69 -2.20
CA GLU A 94 -12.00 11.48 -1.08
C GLU A 94 -10.64 10.91 -0.65
N ILE A 95 -9.63 11.76 -0.52
CA ILE A 95 -8.27 11.36 -0.13
C ILE A 95 -8.14 11.41 1.39
N ASN A 96 -7.51 10.40 1.98
CA ASN A 96 -7.18 10.37 3.40
C ASN A 96 -6.41 11.63 3.84
N ASP A 97 -6.52 11.96 5.12
CA ASP A 97 -5.85 13.11 5.73
C ASP A 97 -4.40 12.74 6.07
N PHE A 98 -3.49 13.09 5.17
CA PHE A 98 -2.06 12.81 5.34
C PHE A 98 -1.35 13.90 6.14
N ASP A 99 -1.90 15.11 6.22
CA ASP A 99 -1.29 16.20 6.98
C ASP A 99 -1.34 15.88 8.47
N THR A 100 -2.53 15.53 8.98
CA THR A 100 -2.69 15.12 10.38
C THR A 100 -1.91 13.83 10.66
N PHE A 101 -2.05 12.84 9.78
CA PHE A 101 -1.42 11.52 9.97
C PHE A 101 0.11 11.60 10.02
N LEU A 102 0.77 12.32 9.10
CA LEU A 102 2.24 12.41 9.09
C LEU A 102 2.77 13.26 10.26
N ASN A 103 1.99 14.20 10.78
CA ASN A 103 2.33 14.93 12.00
C ASN A 103 2.28 14.02 13.25
N GLU A 104 1.33 13.08 13.30
CA GLU A 104 1.21 12.10 14.38
C GLU A 104 2.26 10.97 14.28
N HIS A 105 2.79 10.72 13.07
CA HIS A 105 3.77 9.69 12.78
C HIS A 105 5.08 10.26 12.18
N PRO A 106 5.84 11.08 12.91
CA PRO A 106 6.98 11.83 12.37
C PRO A 106 8.18 10.98 11.96
N LYS A 107 8.21 9.69 12.31
CA LYS A 107 9.24 8.74 11.84
C LYS A 107 9.01 8.28 10.41
N ILE A 108 7.79 8.43 9.89
CA ILE A 108 7.51 8.09 8.49
C ILE A 108 8.19 9.14 7.62
N THR A 109 9.33 8.79 7.06
CA THR A 109 10.09 9.64 6.12
C THR A 109 10.00 9.14 4.69
N THR A 110 9.37 7.99 4.46
CA THR A 110 9.26 7.38 3.13
C THR A 110 7.83 6.95 2.82
N LEU A 111 7.29 7.43 1.69
CA LEU A 111 6.05 6.93 1.12
C LEU A 111 6.34 6.09 -0.13
N LEU A 112 5.87 4.85 -0.12
CA LEU A 112 6.04 3.92 -1.23
C LEU A 112 4.67 3.61 -1.84
N PHE A 113 4.39 4.14 -3.01
CA PHE A 113 3.11 4.01 -3.70
C PHE A 113 3.06 2.69 -4.48
N ASN A 114 2.11 1.82 -4.12
CA ASN A 114 1.84 0.56 -4.82
C ASN A 114 0.98 0.82 -6.06
N GLY A 115 1.61 1.38 -7.10
CA GLY A 115 0.99 1.71 -8.37
C GLY A 115 0.85 3.22 -8.61
N LYS A 116 0.81 3.58 -9.90
CA LYS A 116 0.76 4.98 -10.34
C LYS A 116 -0.50 5.72 -9.90
N THR A 117 -1.64 5.05 -9.80
CA THR A 117 -2.91 5.69 -9.42
C THR A 117 -2.88 6.22 -7.98
N ALA A 118 -2.33 5.45 -7.04
CA ALA A 118 -2.15 5.90 -5.66
C ALA A 118 -1.31 7.17 -5.62
N TYR A 119 -0.15 7.16 -6.29
CA TYR A 119 0.72 8.34 -6.40
C TYR A 119 0.00 9.54 -7.03
N GLN A 120 -0.70 9.35 -8.15
CA GLN A 120 -1.37 10.45 -8.86
C GLN A 120 -2.44 11.13 -7.99
N PHE A 121 -3.26 10.35 -7.29
CA PHE A 121 -4.29 10.89 -6.41
C PHE A 121 -3.70 11.61 -5.21
N PHE A 122 -2.66 11.05 -4.59
CA PHE A 122 -1.97 11.68 -3.49
C PHE A 122 -1.31 12.99 -3.94
N TYR A 123 -0.48 12.94 -4.99
CA TYR A 123 0.31 14.06 -5.47
C TYR A 123 -0.57 15.20 -5.99
N LYS A 124 -1.73 14.89 -6.57
CA LYS A 124 -2.70 15.92 -6.97
C LYS A 124 -3.20 16.76 -5.80
N LYS A 125 -3.35 16.16 -4.60
CA LYS A 125 -3.84 16.87 -3.40
C LYS A 125 -2.70 17.53 -2.62
N TYR A 126 -1.61 16.80 -2.37
CA TYR A 126 -0.56 17.23 -1.44
C TYR A 126 0.74 17.69 -2.12
N GLY A 127 0.95 17.33 -3.39
CA GLY A 127 2.24 17.54 -4.05
C GLY A 127 3.41 16.87 -3.30
N GLN A 128 4.58 17.49 -3.38
CA GLN A 128 5.76 17.07 -2.64
C GLN A 128 5.70 17.61 -1.20
N ILE A 129 5.75 16.72 -0.21
CA ILE A 129 5.85 17.08 1.20
C ILE A 129 7.34 17.15 1.56
N LYS A 130 7.74 18.21 2.26
CA LYS A 130 9.14 18.42 2.67
C LYS A 130 9.57 17.34 3.65
N GLY A 131 10.75 16.76 3.43
CA GLY A 131 11.33 15.74 4.31
C GLY A 131 10.80 14.32 4.09
N ILE A 132 9.89 14.13 3.12
CA ILE A 132 9.34 12.81 2.79
C ILE A 132 9.84 12.39 1.40
N THR A 133 10.45 11.21 1.32
CA THR A 133 10.89 10.62 0.05
C THR A 133 9.77 9.77 -0.56
N TYR A 134 9.55 9.90 -1.87
CA TYR A 134 8.51 9.16 -2.58
C TYR A 134 9.11 8.13 -3.54
N TYR A 135 8.55 6.92 -3.52
CA TYR A 135 8.83 5.87 -4.50
C TYR A 135 7.54 5.38 -5.13
N VAL A 136 7.51 5.22 -6.45
CA VAL A 136 6.34 4.71 -7.18
C VAL A 136 6.65 3.33 -7.74
N MET A 137 6.02 2.32 -7.17
CA MET A 137 6.30 0.93 -7.50
C MET A 137 5.31 0.37 -8.51
N PRO A 138 5.70 -0.68 -9.25
CA PRO A 138 4.74 -1.46 -10.02
C PRO A 138 3.65 -2.02 -9.11
N SER A 139 2.38 -1.89 -9.54
CA SER A 139 1.26 -2.41 -8.77
C SER A 139 1.39 -3.93 -8.54
N THR A 140 1.16 -4.39 -7.32
CA THR A 140 1.16 -5.81 -6.94
C THR A 140 -0.15 -6.53 -7.28
N SER A 141 -1.15 -5.79 -7.78
CA SER A 141 -2.43 -6.33 -8.24
C SER A 141 -2.26 -7.30 -9.42
N PRO A 142 -3.12 -8.32 -9.55
CA PRO A 142 -3.15 -9.19 -10.73
C PRO A 142 -3.49 -8.44 -12.02
N ALA A 143 -4.08 -7.24 -11.96
CA ALA A 143 -4.32 -6.42 -13.13
C ALA A 143 -3.04 -5.89 -13.79
N ASN A 144 -1.93 -5.85 -13.06
CA ASN A 144 -0.62 -5.51 -13.61
C ASN A 144 0.05 -6.78 -14.15
N THR A 145 0.18 -6.86 -15.47
CA THR A 145 0.71 -8.00 -16.23
C THR A 145 2.23 -8.17 -16.15
N MET A 146 2.94 -7.27 -15.48
CA MET A 146 4.37 -7.42 -15.19
C MET A 146 4.63 -8.73 -14.42
N THR A 147 5.71 -9.44 -14.78
CA THR A 147 6.08 -10.71 -14.13
C THR A 147 6.43 -10.50 -12.66
N PHE A 148 6.31 -11.55 -11.86
CA PHE A 148 6.64 -11.50 -10.43
C PHE A 148 8.09 -11.06 -10.21
N GLU A 149 9.03 -11.61 -10.98
CA GLU A 149 10.47 -11.37 -10.86
C GLU A 149 10.80 -9.90 -11.13
N LYS A 150 10.15 -9.30 -12.14
CA LYS A 150 10.33 -7.87 -12.45
C LYS A 150 9.78 -6.99 -11.34
N LYS A 151 8.58 -7.29 -10.83
CA LYS A 151 8.03 -6.55 -9.67
C LYS A 151 8.95 -6.70 -8.47
N LEU A 152 9.35 -7.92 -8.15
CA LEU A 152 10.26 -8.20 -7.02
C LEU A 152 11.56 -7.40 -7.15
N ASN A 153 12.17 -7.37 -8.33
CA ASN A 153 13.40 -6.61 -8.57
C ASN A 153 13.20 -5.11 -8.27
N GLU A 154 12.18 -4.49 -8.86
CA GLU A 154 11.87 -3.07 -8.63
C GLU A 154 11.65 -2.78 -7.14
N TRP A 155 10.85 -3.61 -6.47
CA TRP A 155 10.58 -3.47 -5.02
C TRP A 155 11.83 -3.70 -4.16
N SER A 156 12.68 -4.66 -4.51
CA SER A 156 13.90 -4.97 -3.78
C SER A 156 14.95 -3.86 -3.87
N LEU A 157 15.05 -3.16 -5.01
CA LEU A 157 15.98 -2.04 -5.18
C LEU A 157 15.71 -0.88 -4.21
N ILE A 158 14.46 -0.74 -3.77
CA ILE A 158 14.09 0.31 -2.81
C ILE A 158 14.15 -0.25 -1.39
N LEU A 159 13.52 -1.39 -1.14
CA LEU A 159 13.33 -1.91 0.21
C LEU A 159 14.56 -2.62 0.81
N SER A 160 15.57 -2.98 0.01
CA SER A 160 16.83 -3.55 0.54
C SER A 160 17.84 -2.50 1.02
N HIS A 161 17.57 -1.21 0.73
CA HIS A 161 18.45 -0.09 1.06
C HIS A 161 17.85 0.84 2.12
N LEU A 162 16.65 0.54 2.59
CA LEU A 162 15.90 1.26 3.62
C LEU A 162 15.82 0.39 4.87
#